data_AF-A0A417IS95-F1
#
_entry.id   AF-A0A417IS95-F1
#
_cell.length_a   1.000
_cell.length_b   1.000
_cell.length_c   1.000
_cell.angle_alpha   90.00
_cell.angle_beta   90.00
_cell.angle_gamma   90.00
#
_symmetry.space_group_name_H-M   'P 1'
#
loop_
_entity.id
_entity.type
_entity.pdbx_description
1 polymer ?
#
loop_
_entity_poly.entity_id
_entity_poly.type
_entity_poly.pdbx_seq_one_letter_code
_entity_poly.pdbx_strand_id
1 'polypeptide(L)'
;MLLQTILEGLGLGALLVLVCAIGIHKGAVGMVHLYDSKVQERCVALGLTTKEKIKQNSLRFKLICVPGYLAYVLIFVYAINGAQTFWGGFWQCFVILSVMNLIDRLGIDGYWVGHTKAWVIPGTEDLMPYISKSDKQKKWLFGTLGMAVISLLLAGLGLLL
;
A
#
# COMPACT_ATOMS: atom_id res chain seq x y z
N MET A 1 21.60 1.52 -12.76
CA MET A 1 20.20 1.99 -12.82
C MET A 1 19.22 0.94 -12.33
N LEU A 2 18.97 -0.18 -13.04
CA LEU A 2 17.92 -1.14 -12.61
C LEU A 2 18.09 -1.70 -11.19
N LEU A 3 19.29 -2.16 -10.82
CA LEU A 3 19.54 -2.67 -9.46
C LEU A 3 19.29 -1.61 -8.39
N GLN A 4 19.73 -0.37 -8.63
CA GLN A 4 19.51 0.76 -7.73
C GLN A 4 18.02 1.05 -7.55
N THR A 5 17.27 1.12 -8.64
CA THR A 5 15.81 1.31 -8.62
C THR A 5 15.07 0.17 -7.91
N ILE A 6 15.58 -1.07 -8.00
CA ILE A 6 15.04 -2.19 -7.22
C ILE A 6 15.31 -1.96 -5.72
N LEU A 7 16.52 -1.56 -5.34
CA LEU A 7 16.85 -1.24 -3.93
C LEU A 7 15.98 -0.10 -3.37
N GLU A 8 15.70 0.92 -4.18
CA GLU A 8 14.78 2.02 -3.82
C GLU A 8 13.35 1.50 -3.65
N GLY A 9 12.91 0.58 -4.52
CA GLY A 9 11.67 -0.16 -4.36
C GLY A 9 11.60 -0.98 -3.07
N LEU A 10 12.69 -1.65 -2.70
CA LEU A 10 12.80 -2.37 -1.42
C LEU A 10 12.74 -1.39 -0.24
N GLY A 11 13.37 -0.22 -0.35
CA GLY A 11 13.31 0.84 0.65
C GLY A 11 11.88 1.35 0.87
N LEU A 12 11.14 1.61 -0.22
CA LEU A 12 9.73 1.99 -0.14
C LEU A 12 8.87 0.86 0.45
N GLY A 13 9.14 -0.39 0.08
CA GLY A 13 8.47 -1.55 0.66
C GLY A 13 8.75 -1.72 2.16
N ALA A 14 9.98 -1.46 2.61
CA ALA A 14 10.32 -1.46 4.04
C ALA A 14 9.57 -0.36 4.80
N LEU A 15 9.44 0.84 4.23
CA LEU A 15 8.61 1.91 4.79
C LEU A 15 7.14 1.49 4.90
N LEU A 16 6.60 0.82 3.88
CA LEU A 16 5.24 0.28 3.92
C LEU A 16 5.06 -0.72 5.06
N VAL A 17 5.98 -1.68 5.21
CA VAL A 17 5.94 -2.67 6.31
C VAL A 17 6.01 -1.96 7.66
N LEU A 18 6.85 -0.94 7.82
CA LEU A 18 6.95 -0.15 9.04
C LEU A 18 5.64 0.56 9.37
N VAL A 19 5.02 1.24 8.39
CA VAL A 19 3.73 1.91 8.55
C VAL A 19 2.65 0.91 8.98
N CYS A 20 2.61 -0.26 8.35
CA CYS A 20 1.72 -1.35 8.73
C CYS A 20 1.97 -1.86 10.15
N ALA A 21 3.24 -2.05 10.54
CA ALA A 21 3.64 -2.51 11.88
C ALA A 21 3.23 -1.51 12.97
N ILE A 22 3.49 -0.23 12.75
CA ILE A 22 3.06 0.85 13.64
C ILE A 22 1.52 0.92 13.65
N GLY A 23 0.85 0.73 12.51
CA GLY A 23 -0.61 0.75 12.43
C GLY A 23 -1.29 -0.30 13.31
N ILE A 24 -0.72 -1.50 13.38
CA ILE A 24 -1.31 -2.63 14.14
C ILE A 24 -0.69 -2.83 15.54
N HIS A 25 0.23 -1.98 15.99
CA HIS A 25 0.91 -2.17 17.28
C HIS A 25 -0.03 -2.25 18.50
N LYS A 26 -1.23 -1.65 18.39
CA LYS A 26 -2.32 -1.71 19.40
C LYS A 26 -3.48 -2.63 18.98
N GLY A 27 -3.22 -3.54 18.05
CA GLY A 27 -4.21 -4.41 17.42
C GLY A 27 -4.71 -3.90 16.06
N ALA A 28 -5.36 -4.79 15.31
CA ALA A 28 -5.76 -4.55 13.93
C ALA A 28 -6.98 -3.62 13.75
N VAL A 29 -7.73 -3.32 14.83
CA VAL A 29 -8.95 -2.49 14.78
C VAL A 29 -8.67 -1.08 14.24
N GLY A 30 -7.51 -0.49 14.57
CA GLY A 30 -7.12 0.83 14.06
C GLY A 30 -7.00 0.89 12.53
N MET A 31 -6.68 -0.26 11.92
CA MET A 31 -6.45 -0.44 10.48
C MET A 31 -7.64 -1.12 9.79
N VAL A 32 -8.80 -1.25 10.45
CA VAL A 32 -9.99 -1.91 9.89
C VAL A 32 -10.49 -1.28 8.58
N HIS A 33 -10.15 -0.02 8.33
CA HIS A 33 -10.45 0.66 7.06
C HIS A 33 -9.75 0.05 5.84
N LEU A 34 -8.79 -0.86 6.04
CA LEU A 34 -8.13 -1.63 4.98
C LEU A 34 -8.86 -2.95 4.67
N TYR A 35 -9.83 -3.35 5.50
CA TYR A 35 -10.58 -4.60 5.35
C TYR A 35 -11.84 -4.38 4.51
N ASP A 36 -12.42 -5.49 4.03
CA ASP A 36 -13.70 -5.49 3.33
C ASP A 36 -14.85 -4.90 4.18
N SER A 37 -15.88 -4.37 3.52
CA SER A 37 -17.03 -3.75 4.19
C SER A 37 -17.71 -4.68 5.19
N LYS A 38 -17.75 -5.99 4.94
CA LYS A 38 -18.34 -6.96 5.89
C LYS A 38 -17.60 -7.00 7.23
N VAL A 39 -16.27 -6.92 7.19
CA VAL A 39 -15.44 -6.90 8.41
C VAL A 39 -15.61 -5.56 9.13
N GLN A 40 -15.67 -4.46 8.37
CA GLN A 40 -15.93 -3.13 8.93
C GLN A 40 -17.28 -3.08 9.65
N GLU A 41 -18.35 -3.58 9.02
CA GLU A 41 -19.68 -3.65 9.61
C GLU A 41 -19.72 -4.54 10.84
N ARG A 42 -19.05 -5.70 10.82
CA ARG A 42 -18.94 -6.57 12.00
C ARG A 42 -18.23 -5.86 13.16
N CYS A 43 -17.14 -5.15 12.88
CA CYS A 43 -16.42 -4.39 13.91
C CYS A 43 -17.28 -3.27 14.52
N VAL A 44 -18.14 -2.63 13.72
CA VAL A 44 -19.11 -1.66 14.21
C VAL A 44 -20.18 -2.34 15.07
N ALA A 45 -20.72 -3.48 14.63
CA ALA A 45 -21.72 -4.25 15.38
C ALA A 45 -21.19 -4.78 16.73
N LEU A 46 -19.90 -5.14 16.79
CA LEU A 46 -19.21 -5.55 18.02
C LEU A 46 -18.83 -4.37 18.93
N GLY A 47 -19.11 -3.13 18.54
CA GLY A 47 -18.76 -1.94 19.31
C GLY A 47 -17.26 -1.62 19.36
N LEU A 48 -16.46 -2.25 18.49
CA LEU A 48 -15.00 -2.05 18.44
C LEU A 48 -14.62 -0.70 17.81
N THR A 49 -15.48 -0.14 16.97
CA THR A 49 -15.26 1.13 16.26
C THR A 49 -16.59 1.71 15.73
N THR A 50 -16.56 2.89 15.12
CA THR A 50 -17.71 3.50 14.43
C THR A 50 -17.41 3.77 12.96
N LYS A 51 -18.44 3.88 12.12
CA LYS A 51 -18.26 4.19 10.68
C LYS A 51 -17.51 5.51 10.48
N GLU A 52 -17.78 6.51 11.32
CA GLU A 52 -17.12 7.80 11.31
C GLU A 52 -15.63 7.65 11.63
N LYS A 53 -15.30 6.83 12.64
CA LYS A 53 -13.92 6.58 13.04
C LYS A 53 -13.14 5.84 11.95
N ILE A 54 -13.75 4.84 11.32
CA ILE A 54 -13.17 4.12 10.17
C ILE A 54 -12.85 5.12 9.04
N LYS A 55 -13.81 5.98 8.69
CA LYS A 55 -13.63 6.99 7.64
C LYS A 55 -12.52 7.99 8.00
N GLN A 56 -12.48 8.49 9.23
CA GLN A 56 -11.43 9.40 9.69
C GLN A 56 -10.04 8.75 9.64
N ASN A 57 -9.91 7.50 10.10
CA ASN A 57 -8.65 6.76 10.04
C ASN A 57 -8.21 6.54 8.59
N SER A 58 -9.14 6.14 7.70
CA SER A 58 -8.86 5.98 6.27
C SER A 58 -8.34 7.27 5.63
N LEU A 59 -8.98 8.41 5.93
CA LEU A 59 -8.58 9.71 5.40
C LEU A 59 -7.20 10.13 5.92
N ARG A 60 -6.96 10.01 7.23
CA ARG A 60 -5.65 10.33 7.83
C ARG A 60 -4.54 9.46 7.25
N PHE A 61 -4.80 8.16 7.12
CA PHE A 61 -3.85 7.21 6.55
C PHE A 61 -3.49 7.62 5.11
N LYS A 62 -4.49 7.90 4.27
CA LYS A 62 -4.27 8.34 2.88
C LYS A 62 -3.54 9.69 2.81
N LEU A 63 -3.92 10.65 3.66
CA LEU A 63 -3.35 11.99 3.68
C LEU A 63 -1.86 11.99 4.06
N ILE A 64 -1.42 11.02 4.86
CA ILE A 64 -0.02 10.90 5.27
C ILE A 64 0.75 10.00 4.30
N CYS A 65 0.24 8.78 4.05
CA CYS A 65 0.98 7.76 3.30
C CYS A 65 1.08 8.09 1.81
N VAL A 66 0.00 8.59 1.19
CA VAL A 66 0.01 8.84 -0.26
C VAL A 66 1.00 9.94 -0.62
N PRO A 67 0.97 11.15 -0.02
CA PRO A 67 1.99 12.16 -0.30
C PRO A 67 3.39 11.71 0.06
N GLY A 68 3.56 10.97 1.17
CA GLY A 68 4.85 10.43 1.57
C GLY A 68 5.46 9.49 0.54
N TYR A 69 4.66 8.56 -0.02
CA TYR A 69 5.13 7.63 -1.04
C TYR A 69 5.40 8.32 -2.38
N LEU A 70 4.57 9.28 -2.78
CA LEU A 70 4.82 10.06 -4.00
C LEU A 70 6.10 10.89 -3.87
N ALA A 71 6.30 11.55 -2.72
CA ALA A 71 7.52 12.31 -2.45
C ALA A 71 8.75 11.40 -2.45
N TYR A 72 8.69 10.22 -1.83
CA TYR A 72 9.77 9.24 -1.86
C TYR A 72 10.17 8.90 -3.30
N VAL A 73 9.20 8.49 -4.13
CA VAL A 73 9.47 8.13 -5.53
C VAL A 73 10.07 9.31 -6.29
N LEU A 74 9.51 10.51 -6.17
CA LEU A 74 10.01 11.69 -6.88
C LEU A 74 11.44 12.06 -6.47
N ILE A 75 11.75 12.04 -5.17
CA ILE A 75 13.09 12.35 -4.66
C ILE A 75 14.12 11.37 -5.21
N PHE A 76 13.84 10.06 -5.13
CA PHE A 76 14.80 9.07 -5.61
C PHE A 76 14.98 9.11 -7.14
N VAL A 77 13.90 9.23 -7.90
CA VAL A 77 13.97 9.22 -9.37
C VAL A 77 14.60 10.48 -9.94
N TYR A 78 14.25 11.66 -9.42
CA TYR A 78 14.66 12.94 -10.03
C TYR A 78 15.81 13.62 -9.31
N ALA A 79 15.81 13.64 -7.97
CA ALA A 79 16.87 14.31 -7.22
C ALA A 79 18.11 13.43 -7.01
N ILE A 80 17.93 12.12 -6.78
CA ILE A 80 19.04 11.19 -6.53
C ILE A 80 19.55 10.56 -7.84
N ASN A 81 18.65 9.99 -8.65
CA ASN A 81 19.02 9.30 -9.88
C ASN A 81 19.16 10.24 -11.09
N GLY A 82 18.66 11.47 -10.99
CA GLY A 82 18.81 12.49 -12.03
C GLY A 82 18.11 12.14 -13.34
N ALA A 83 16.93 11.49 -13.31
CA ALA A 83 16.21 11.12 -14.52
C ALA A 83 15.81 12.36 -15.35
N GLN A 84 16.38 12.52 -16.54
CA GLN A 84 16.14 13.68 -17.43
C GLN A 84 15.13 13.42 -18.55
N THR A 85 14.70 12.16 -18.73
CA THR A 85 13.81 11.77 -19.83
C THR A 85 12.49 11.23 -19.30
N PHE A 86 11.41 11.45 -20.06
CA PHE A 86 10.08 10.93 -19.72
C PHE A 86 10.12 9.42 -19.45
N TRP A 87 10.65 8.65 -20.40
CA TRP A 87 10.68 7.19 -20.32
C TRP A 87 11.65 6.70 -19.25
N GLY A 88 12.75 7.42 -19.00
CA GLY A 88 13.67 7.12 -17.90
C GLY A 88 12.99 7.28 -16.53
N GLY A 89 12.28 8.39 -16.33
CA GLY A 89 11.51 8.63 -15.11
C GLY A 89 10.35 7.64 -14.94
N PHE A 90 9.60 7.37 -16.02
CA PHE A 90 8.51 6.39 -16.05
C PHE A 90 8.98 5.01 -15.58
N TRP A 91 10.01 4.45 -16.20
CA TRP A 91 10.48 3.10 -15.87
C TRP A 91 11.01 3.02 -14.43
N GLN A 92 11.70 4.06 -13.96
CA GLN A 92 12.16 4.08 -12.58
C GLN A 92 11.01 4.14 -11.58
N CYS A 93 10.06 5.05 -11.77
CA CYS A 93 8.82 5.12 -10.98
C CYS A 93 8.07 3.77 -10.99
N PHE A 94 7.94 3.16 -12.18
CA PHE A 94 7.20 1.91 -12.35
C PHE A 94 7.86 0.73 -11.64
N VAL A 95 9.20 0.62 -11.70
CA VAL A 95 9.93 -0.43 -10.99
C VAL A 95 9.84 -0.24 -9.49
N ILE A 96 10.05 0.97 -8.95
CA ILE A 96 9.96 1.25 -7.50
C ILE A 96 8.57 0.85 -6.97
N LEU A 97 7.51 1.34 -7.62
CA LEU A 97 6.14 1.05 -7.23
C LEU A 97 5.83 -0.45 -7.36
N SER A 98 6.30 -1.10 -8.43
CA SER A 98 6.10 -2.54 -8.65
C SER A 98 6.74 -3.39 -7.56
N VAL A 99 7.98 -3.07 -7.16
CA VAL A 99 8.68 -3.77 -6.08
C VAL A 99 7.93 -3.60 -4.74
N MET A 100 7.52 -2.37 -4.41
CA MET A 100 6.70 -2.13 -3.21
C MET A 100 5.39 -2.93 -3.25
N ASN A 101 4.69 -2.97 -4.39
CA ASN A 101 3.45 -3.73 -4.54
C ASN A 101 3.66 -5.25 -4.48
N LEU A 102 4.82 -5.77 -4.90
CA LEU A 102 5.17 -7.17 -4.69
C LEU A 102 5.37 -7.48 -3.20
N ILE A 103 6.04 -6.60 -2.46
CA ILE A 103 6.21 -6.72 -1.01
C ILE A 103 4.86 -6.68 -0.29
N ASP A 104 3.98 -5.74 -0.67
CA ASP A 104 2.62 -5.65 -0.13
C ASP A 104 1.86 -6.95 -0.35
N ARG A 105 1.80 -7.45 -1.59
CA ARG A 105 0.94 -8.59 -1.93
C ARG A 105 1.44 -9.93 -1.44
N LEU A 106 2.75 -10.17 -1.52
CA LEU A 106 3.34 -11.45 -1.14
C LEU A 106 3.68 -11.46 0.35
N GLY A 107 4.28 -10.37 0.84
CA GLY A 107 4.72 -10.22 2.22
C GLY A 107 3.57 -9.86 3.15
N ILE A 108 2.96 -8.70 2.97
CA ILE A 108 1.93 -8.19 3.89
C ILE A 108 0.62 -8.98 3.74
N ASP A 109 -0.04 -8.89 2.57
CA ASP A 109 -1.32 -9.55 2.32
C ASP A 109 -1.22 -11.08 2.32
N GLY A 110 -0.14 -11.62 1.73
CA GLY A 110 0.02 -13.06 1.53
C GLY A 110 0.48 -13.78 2.79
N TYR A 111 1.64 -13.40 3.31
CA TYR A 111 2.26 -14.05 4.45
C TYR A 111 1.77 -13.47 5.78
N TRP A 112 1.91 -12.16 6.01
CA TRP A 112 1.67 -11.56 7.31
C TRP A 112 0.19 -11.58 7.71
N VAL A 113 -0.71 -11.14 6.83
CA VAL A 113 -2.16 -11.19 7.04
C VAL A 113 -2.68 -12.62 6.94
N GLY A 114 -2.18 -13.40 5.99
CA GLY A 114 -2.70 -14.75 5.71
C GLY A 114 -2.23 -15.85 6.65
N HIS A 115 -1.05 -15.72 7.25
CA HIS A 115 -0.41 -16.80 8.03
C HIS A 115 -0.07 -16.41 9.47
N THR A 116 -0.31 -15.16 9.89
CA THR A 116 -0.09 -14.73 11.28
C THR A 116 -1.37 -14.21 11.92
N LYS A 117 -1.38 -14.19 13.26
CA LYS A 117 -2.51 -13.65 14.05
C LYS A 117 -2.48 -12.13 14.22
N ALA A 118 -1.44 -11.45 13.70
CA ALA A 118 -1.23 -10.01 13.92
C ALA A 118 -2.37 -9.14 13.34
N TRP A 119 -3.00 -9.64 12.28
CA TRP A 119 -4.11 -8.98 11.56
C TRP A 119 -5.47 -9.62 11.86
N VAL A 120 -5.58 -10.47 12.88
CA VAL A 120 -6.89 -11.02 13.26
C VAL A 120 -7.57 -10.06 14.22
N ILE A 121 -8.78 -9.63 13.88
CA ILE A 121 -9.64 -8.88 14.80
C ILE A 121 -10.53 -9.90 15.54
N PRO A 122 -10.54 -9.89 16.89
CA PRO A 122 -11.41 -10.80 17.64
C PRO A 122 -12.89 -10.63 17.27
N GLY A 123 -13.58 -11.73 16.99
CA GLY A 123 -14.99 -11.75 16.59
C GLY A 123 -15.23 -11.60 15.09
N THR A 124 -14.19 -11.64 14.26
CA THR A 124 -14.27 -11.64 12.79
C THR A 124 -13.60 -12.85 12.14
N GLU A 125 -13.21 -13.86 12.93
CA GLU A 125 -12.48 -15.04 12.46
C GLU A 125 -13.29 -15.87 11.45
N ASP A 126 -14.62 -15.84 11.56
CA ASP A 126 -15.57 -16.48 10.64
C ASP A 126 -15.55 -15.86 9.24
N LEU A 127 -15.05 -14.63 9.11
CA LEU A 127 -14.93 -13.91 7.84
C LEU A 127 -13.58 -14.18 7.15
N MET A 128 -12.73 -15.06 7.71
CA MET A 128 -11.48 -15.45 7.08
C MET A 128 -11.71 -16.50 5.97
N PRO A 129 -11.00 -16.41 4.83
CA PRO A 129 -10.06 -15.36 4.46
C PRO A 129 -10.76 -14.06 4.10
N TYR A 130 -10.28 -12.93 4.66
CA TYR A 130 -10.88 -11.61 4.46
C TYR A 130 -10.91 -11.13 3.00
N ILE A 131 -10.11 -11.76 2.12
CA ILE A 131 -10.07 -11.47 0.68
C ILE A 131 -10.22 -12.78 -0.08
N SER A 132 -11.22 -12.85 -0.96
CA SER A 132 -11.46 -14.00 -1.84
C SER A 132 -10.37 -14.15 -2.90
N LYS A 133 -10.20 -15.35 -3.48
CA LYS A 133 -9.22 -15.58 -4.55
C LYS A 133 -9.48 -14.70 -5.79
N SER A 134 -10.75 -14.51 -6.16
CA SER A 134 -11.13 -13.64 -7.28
C SER A 134 -10.82 -12.18 -7.02
N ASP A 135 -11.02 -11.71 -5.78
CA ASP A 135 -10.71 -10.33 -5.42
C ASP A 135 -9.20 -10.10 -5.36
N LYS A 136 -8.41 -11.11 -4.97
CA LYS A 136 -6.94 -11.07 -5.13
C LYS A 136 -6.55 -10.89 -6.59
N GLN A 137 -7.13 -11.65 -7.52
CA GLN A 137 -6.82 -11.51 -8.96
C GLN A 137 -7.19 -10.13 -9.51
N LYS A 138 -8.37 -9.61 -9.15
CA LYS A 138 -8.77 -8.25 -9.53
C LYS A 138 -7.83 -7.21 -8.94
N LYS A 139 -7.53 -7.30 -7.63
CA LYS A 139 -6.55 -6.45 -6.95
C LYS A 139 -5.22 -6.52 -7.68
N TRP A 140 -4.83 -7.71 -8.15
CA TRP A 140 -3.61 -7.91 -8.93
C TRP A 140 -3.55 -7.05 -10.18
N LEU A 141 -4.55 -7.22 -11.06
CA LEU A 141 -4.67 -6.50 -12.32
C LEU A 141 -4.79 -4.99 -12.12
N PHE A 142 -5.71 -4.55 -11.25
CA PHE A 142 -5.96 -3.14 -11.01
C PHE A 142 -4.77 -2.42 -10.38
N GLY A 143 -4.04 -3.07 -9.47
CA GLY A 143 -2.85 -2.43 -8.91
C GLY A 143 -1.70 -2.34 -9.92
N THR A 144 -1.50 -3.32 -10.79
CA THR A 144 -0.47 -3.19 -11.85
C THR A 144 -0.82 -2.07 -12.83
N LEU A 145 -2.07 -2.02 -13.28
CA LEU A 145 -2.55 -0.93 -14.15
C LEU A 145 -2.46 0.43 -13.44
N GLY A 146 -2.87 0.50 -12.18
CA GLY A 146 -2.81 1.71 -11.37
C GLY A 146 -1.39 2.22 -11.19
N MET A 147 -0.42 1.33 -10.95
CA MET A 147 0.99 1.71 -10.88
C MET A 147 1.48 2.27 -12.21
N ALA A 148 1.14 1.64 -13.34
CA ALA A 148 1.52 2.15 -14.66
C ALA A 148 0.97 3.58 -14.89
N VAL A 149 -0.30 3.81 -14.55
CA VAL A 149 -0.92 5.15 -14.66
C VAL A 149 -0.25 6.16 -13.74
N ILE A 150 0.00 5.81 -12.48
CA ILE A 150 0.69 6.70 -11.52
C ILE A 150 2.11 7.00 -12.00
N SER A 151 2.84 6.01 -12.51
CA SER A 151 4.18 6.21 -13.07
C SER A 151 4.17 7.13 -14.28
N LEU A 152 3.17 7.06 -15.15
CA LEU A 152 3.02 8.01 -16.27
C LEU A 152 2.80 9.45 -15.76
N LEU A 153 1.94 9.62 -14.76
CA LEU A 153 1.66 10.94 -14.16
C LEU A 153 2.91 11.51 -13.46
N LEU A 154 3.63 10.69 -12.70
CA LEU A 154 4.88 11.08 -12.04
C LEU A 154 5.98 11.39 -13.06
N ALA A 155 6.05 10.61 -14.15
CA ALA A 155 6.97 10.87 -15.25
C ALA A 155 6.74 12.23 -15.91
N GLY A 156 5.47 12.56 -16.15
CA GLY A 156 5.07 13.86 -16.68
C GLY A 156 5.36 15.00 -15.70
N LEU A 157 5.07 14.80 -14.41
CA LEU A 157 5.36 15.79 -13.37
C LEU A 157 6.86 16.08 -13.26
N GLY A 158 7.69 15.04 -13.29
CA GLY A 158 9.13 15.22 -13.15
C GLY A 158 9.84 15.82 -14.37
N LEU A 159 9.16 15.97 -15.51
CA LEU A 159 9.65 16.83 -16.60
C LEU A 159 9.40 18.32 -16.34
N LEU A 160 8.49 18.64 -15.42
CA LEU A 160 8.17 20.01 -15.02
C LEU A 160 8.99 20.47 -13.80
N LEU A 161 9.69 19.54 -13.14
CA LEU A 161 10.55 19.76 -11.97
C LEU A 161 12.01 19.89 -12.41
#